data_AF-A0AAU7Y6X1-F1
#
_entry.id   AF-A0AAU7Y6X1-F1
#
_cell.length_a   1.000
_cell.length_b   1.000
_cell.length_c   1.000
_cell.angle_alpha   90.00
_cell.angle_beta   90.00
_cell.angle_gamma   90.00
#
_symmetry.space_group_name_H-M   'P 1'
#
loop_
_entity.id
_entity.type
_entity.pdbx_description
1 polymer ?
#
loop_
_entity_poly.entity_id
_entity_poly.type
_entity_poly.pdbx_seq_one_letter_code
_entity_poly.pdbx_strand_id
1 'polypeptide(L)'
;MNEPLYTPEQVAKRNAATDKHVRRWLAELPSTEKLEFLKQLWPLNFRFTLLLVQGARLSRQESESLLVHWLRHGNHNGAQELIKRLEPVLGEKRFWRVVAQEELSPAMYDFINYHSHGRLDAERS
;
A
#
# COMPACT_ATOMS: atom_id res chain seq x y z
N MET A 1 -14.99 23.21 -4.81
CA MET A 1 -13.81 22.34 -4.59
C MET A 1 -12.82 22.69 -5.69
N ASN A 2 -11.55 22.93 -5.35
CA ASN A 2 -10.51 23.05 -6.38
C ASN A 2 -10.19 21.66 -6.92
N GLU A 3 -9.99 21.54 -8.23
CA GLU A 3 -9.55 20.28 -8.83
C GLU A 3 -8.19 19.86 -8.26
N PRO A 4 -7.97 18.56 -7.97
CA PRO A 4 -6.69 18.09 -7.50
C PRO A 4 -5.62 18.28 -8.59
N LEU A 5 -4.41 18.69 -8.19
CA LEU A 5 -3.29 18.92 -9.12
C LEU A 5 -2.94 17.69 -9.96
N TYR A 6 -3.19 16.49 -9.41
CA TYR A 6 -3.01 15.22 -10.10
C TYR A 6 -4.21 14.31 -9.86
N THR A 7 -4.63 13.59 -10.92
CA THR A 7 -5.57 12.47 -10.78
C THR A 7 -4.83 11.12 -10.69
N PRO A 8 -5.45 10.07 -10.14
CA PRO A 8 -4.87 8.73 -10.13
C PRO A 8 -4.48 8.22 -11.52
N GLU A 9 -5.28 8.50 -12.55
CA GLU A 9 -5.03 8.07 -13.94
C GLU A 9 -3.81 8.78 -14.54
N GLN A 10 -3.66 10.08 -14.26
CA GLN A 10 -2.48 10.84 -14.69
C GLN A 10 -1.21 10.29 -14.02
N VAL A 11 -1.27 10.02 -12.71
CA VAL A 11 -0.14 9.48 -11.96
C VAL A 11 0.18 8.04 -12.37
N ALA A 12 -0.83 7.23 -12.68
CA ALA A 12 -0.63 5.88 -13.17
C ALA A 12 0.19 5.84 -14.47
N LYS A 13 0.02 6.85 -15.34
CA LYS A 13 0.69 7.02 -16.64
C LYS A 13 1.92 7.94 -16.62
N ARG A 14 2.37 8.35 -15.44
CA ARG A 14 3.49 9.29 -15.26
C ARG A 14 4.79 8.79 -15.93
N ASN A 15 5.75 9.70 -16.05
CA ASN A 15 7.15 9.38 -16.36
C ASN A 15 8.06 9.66 -15.15
N ALA A 16 9.30 9.19 -15.19
CA ALA A 16 10.23 9.32 -14.06
C ALA A 16 10.55 10.80 -13.70
N ALA A 17 10.41 11.73 -14.64
CA ALA A 17 10.67 13.15 -14.40
C ALA A 17 9.62 13.79 -13.47
N THR A 18 8.40 13.25 -13.41
CA THR A 18 7.33 13.80 -12.57
C THR A 18 7.24 13.17 -11.18
N ASP A 19 7.95 12.06 -10.91
CA ASP A 19 7.92 11.33 -9.63
C ASP A 19 8.21 12.23 -8.42
N LYS A 20 9.19 13.13 -8.54
CA LYS A 20 9.56 14.04 -7.45
C LYS A 20 8.43 15.02 -7.11
N HIS A 21 7.76 15.54 -8.14
CA HIS A 21 6.63 16.47 -7.97
C HIS A 21 5.42 15.76 -7.36
N VAL A 22 5.08 14.56 -7.85
CA VAL A 22 3.99 13.75 -7.31
C VAL A 22 4.22 13.41 -5.84
N ARG A 23 5.45 13.01 -5.46
CA ARG A 23 5.79 12.72 -4.06
C ARG A 23 5.65 13.93 -3.15
N ARG A 24 6.11 15.11 -3.60
CA ARG A 24 6.00 16.35 -2.83
C ARG A 24 4.54 16.75 -2.64
N TRP A 25 3.79 16.79 -3.74
CA TRP A 25 2.36 17.09 -3.71
C TRP A 25 1.59 16.14 -2.81
N LEU A 26 1.81 14.82 -2.94
CA LEU A 26 1.16 13.81 -2.10
C LEU A 26 1.47 14.02 -0.62
N ALA A 27 2.69 14.43 -0.27
CA ALA A 27 3.07 14.67 1.12
C ALA A 27 2.35 15.88 1.73
N GLU A 28 1.99 16.87 0.91
CA GLU A 28 1.29 18.11 1.29
C GLU A 28 -0.23 17.94 1.40
N LEU A 29 -0.79 16.86 0.83
CA LEU A 29 -2.22 16.59 0.94
C LEU A 29 -2.66 16.31 2.39
N PRO A 30 -3.87 16.72 2.78
CA PRO A 30 -4.51 16.27 4.01
C PRO A 30 -4.55 14.74 4.08
N SER A 31 -4.44 14.20 5.30
CA SER A 31 -4.40 12.75 5.56
C SER A 31 -5.49 11.98 4.82
N THR A 32 -6.75 12.39 4.93
CA THR A 32 -7.87 11.68 4.28
C THR A 32 -7.74 11.66 2.76
N GLU A 33 -7.43 12.80 2.13
CA GLU A 33 -7.27 12.91 0.68
C GLU A 33 -6.09 12.06 0.19
N LYS A 34 -4.99 12.08 0.94
CA LYS A 34 -3.79 11.29 0.67
C LYS A 34 -4.10 9.78 0.68
N LEU A 35 -4.83 9.31 1.69
CA LEU A 35 -5.23 7.91 1.80
C LEU A 35 -6.15 7.50 0.65
N GLU A 36 -7.19 8.29 0.36
CA GLU A 36 -8.13 7.99 -0.72
C GLU A 36 -7.43 7.99 -2.08
N PHE A 37 -6.52 8.94 -2.32
CA PHE A 37 -5.71 8.97 -3.53
C PHE A 37 -4.88 7.68 -3.71
N LEU A 38 -4.19 7.24 -2.64
CA LEU A 38 -3.38 6.02 -2.67
C LEU A 38 -4.23 4.76 -2.92
N LYS A 39 -5.42 4.68 -2.31
CA LYS A 39 -6.37 3.58 -2.55
C LYS A 39 -6.84 3.54 -4.02
N GLN A 40 -7.19 4.70 -4.58
CA GLN A 40 -7.62 4.82 -5.98
C GLN A 40 -6.49 4.56 -6.99
N LEU A 41 -5.25 4.93 -6.66
CA LEU A 41 -4.10 4.69 -7.53
C LEU A 41 -3.70 3.22 -7.58
N TRP A 42 -3.87 2.48 -6.48
CA TRP A 42 -3.50 1.07 -6.37
C TRP A 42 -3.94 0.19 -7.56
N PRO A 43 -5.24 0.12 -7.93
CA PRO A 43 -5.68 -0.72 -9.04
C PRO A 43 -5.11 -0.30 -10.40
N LEU A 44 -4.67 0.96 -10.54
CA LEU A 44 -4.10 1.49 -11.77
C LEU A 44 -2.59 1.24 -11.88
N ASN A 45 -1.87 1.34 -10.76
CA ASN A 45 -0.41 1.16 -10.71
C ASN A 45 0.10 0.80 -9.31
N PHE A 46 -0.21 -0.41 -8.82
CA PHE A 46 0.13 -0.85 -7.46
C PHE A 46 1.63 -0.72 -7.11
N ARG A 47 2.52 -0.99 -8.07
CA ARG A 47 3.97 -0.86 -7.87
C ARG A 47 4.36 0.57 -7.52
N PHE A 48 3.83 1.54 -8.27
CA PHE A 48 4.13 2.93 -7.97
C PHE A 48 3.40 3.44 -6.73
N THR A 49 2.16 3.00 -6.48
CA THR A 49 1.44 3.31 -5.24
C THR A 49 2.27 2.94 -4.02
N LEU A 50 2.84 1.74 -3.99
CA LEU A 50 3.66 1.29 -2.86
C LEU A 50 4.98 2.06 -2.72
N LEU A 51 5.58 2.46 -3.85
CA LEU A 51 6.73 3.36 -3.83
C LEU A 51 6.37 4.74 -3.26
N LEU A 52 5.16 5.24 -3.52
CA LEU A 52 4.67 6.50 -2.95
C LEU A 52 4.44 6.38 -1.46
N VAL A 53 3.86 5.27 -0.96
CA VAL A 53 3.64 5.07 0.48
C VAL A 53 4.92 5.25 1.29
N GLN A 54 6.03 4.66 0.84
CA GLN A 54 7.32 4.79 1.52
C GLN A 54 7.81 6.24 1.63
N GLY A 55 7.37 7.14 0.74
CA GLY A 55 7.74 8.56 0.72
C GLY A 55 6.66 9.55 1.15
N ALA A 56 5.43 9.08 1.39
CA ALA A 56 4.24 9.93 1.61
C ALA A 56 4.13 10.51 3.03
N ARG A 57 5.12 10.23 3.89
CA ARG A 57 5.15 10.63 5.32
C ARG A 57 3.87 10.25 6.07
N LEU A 58 3.39 9.04 5.80
CA LEU A 58 2.26 8.48 6.53
C LEU A 58 2.66 8.20 7.97
N SER A 59 1.77 8.49 8.89
CA SER A 59 1.79 7.92 10.23
C SER A 59 1.68 6.39 10.14
N ARG A 60 2.01 5.74 11.25
CA ARG A 60 1.88 4.27 11.35
C ARG A 60 0.43 3.83 11.20
N GLN A 61 -0.52 4.56 11.77
CA GLN A 61 -1.94 4.23 11.70
C GLN A 61 -2.48 4.36 10.26
N GLU A 62 -2.06 5.39 9.52
CA GLU A 62 -2.39 5.55 8.10
C GLU A 62 -1.83 4.41 7.24
N SER A 63 -0.57 4.03 7.48
CA SER A 63 0.08 2.92 6.76
C SER A 63 -0.62 1.58 7.06
N GLU A 64 -1.03 1.36 8.31
CA GLU A 64 -1.78 0.18 8.74
C GLU A 64 -3.17 0.14 8.09
N SER A 65 -3.87 1.28 8.04
CA SER A 65 -5.17 1.39 7.37
C SER A 65 -5.09 1.06 5.88
N LEU A 66 -4.04 1.50 5.18
CA LEU A 66 -3.81 1.13 3.79
C LEU A 66 -3.49 -0.35 3.62
N LEU A 67 -2.66 -0.92 4.50
CA LEU A 67 -2.36 -2.35 4.49
C LEU A 67 -3.66 -3.17 4.60
N VAL A 68 -4.49 -2.89 5.61
CA VAL A 68 -5.76 -3.57 5.81
C VAL A 68 -6.66 -3.45 4.58
N HIS A 69 -6.79 -2.25 4.02
CA HIS A 69 -7.59 -2.03 2.82
C HIS A 69 -7.10 -2.88 1.64
N TRP A 70 -5.79 -2.92 1.38
CA TRP A 70 -5.24 -3.67 0.24
C TRP A 70 -5.19 -5.18 0.47
N LEU A 71 -5.08 -5.64 1.71
CA LEU A 71 -5.23 -7.06 2.04
C LEU A 71 -6.65 -7.56 1.73
N ARG A 72 -7.67 -6.73 1.99
CA ARG A 72 -9.09 -7.08 1.77
C ARG A 72 -9.55 -6.90 0.33
N HIS A 73 -9.11 -5.82 -0.32
CA HIS A 73 -9.68 -5.38 -1.60
C HIS A 73 -8.65 -5.27 -2.73
N GLY A 74 -7.36 -5.41 -2.42
CA GLY A 74 -6.30 -5.34 -3.41
C GLY A 74 -6.15 -6.63 -4.22
N ASN A 75 -5.54 -6.51 -5.40
CA ASN A 75 -5.16 -7.66 -6.21
C ASN A 75 -4.02 -8.46 -5.53
N HIS A 76 -4.17 -9.78 -5.42
CA HIS A 76 -3.20 -10.70 -4.80
C HIS A 76 -1.82 -10.67 -5.48
N ASN A 77 -1.73 -10.27 -6.76
CA ASN A 77 -0.44 -10.05 -7.45
C ASN A 77 0.43 -8.97 -6.78
N GLY A 78 -0.15 -8.12 -5.94
CA GLY A 78 0.56 -7.13 -5.14
C GLY A 78 1.16 -7.67 -3.83
N ALA A 79 0.88 -8.91 -3.44
CA ALA A 79 1.27 -9.49 -2.14
C ALA A 79 2.78 -9.36 -1.84
N GLN A 80 3.63 -9.76 -2.80
CA GLN A 80 5.08 -9.66 -2.61
C GLN A 80 5.53 -8.21 -2.38
N GLU A 81 4.96 -7.26 -3.13
CA GLU A 81 5.32 -5.85 -3.00
C GLU A 81 4.73 -5.25 -1.72
N LEU A 82 3.55 -5.68 -1.26
CA LEU A 82 3.00 -5.28 0.05
C LEU A 82 3.98 -5.62 1.17
N ILE A 83 4.49 -6.86 1.20
CA ILE A 83 5.49 -7.31 2.18
C ILE A 83 6.74 -6.44 2.07
N LYS A 84 7.38 -6.41 0.89
CA LYS A 84 8.64 -5.67 0.69
C LYS A 84 8.56 -4.18 1.05
N ARG A 85 7.39 -3.55 0.85
CA ARG A 85 7.26 -2.09 0.92
C ARG A 85 6.67 -1.60 2.23
N LEU A 86 5.72 -2.34 2.82
CA LEU A 86 5.04 -1.95 4.05
C LEU A 86 5.63 -2.59 5.30
N GLU A 87 6.26 -3.76 5.21
CA GLU A 87 6.95 -4.35 6.36
C GLU A 87 8.03 -3.40 6.93
N PRO A 88 8.90 -2.77 6.12
CA PRO A 88 9.88 -1.81 6.65
C PRO A 88 9.25 -0.54 7.23
N VAL A 89 8.05 -0.16 6.77
CA VAL A 89 7.34 1.06 7.23
C VAL A 89 6.65 0.82 8.57
N LEU A 90 6.02 -0.34 8.74
CA LEU A 90 5.27 -0.71 9.95
C LEU A 90 6.15 -1.37 11.01
N GLY A 91 7.28 -1.95 10.58
CA GLY A 91 8.07 -2.88 11.36
C GLY A 91 7.51 -4.30 11.28
N GLU A 92 8.41 -5.26 11.15
CA GLU A 92 8.14 -6.68 10.94
C GLU A 92 7.04 -7.24 11.87
N LYS A 93 7.25 -7.20 13.19
CA LYS A 93 6.29 -7.73 14.18
C LYS A 93 4.89 -7.14 14.03
N ARG A 94 4.79 -5.85 13.70
CA ARG A 94 3.50 -5.17 13.57
C ARG A 94 2.81 -5.52 12.26
N PHE A 95 3.57 -5.51 11.16
CA PHE A 95 3.08 -5.91 9.85
C PHE A 95 2.47 -7.31 9.91
N TRP A 96 3.21 -8.29 10.44
CA TRP A 96 2.76 -9.68 10.50
C TRP A 96 1.57 -9.89 11.43
N ARG A 97 1.54 -9.21 12.59
CA ARG A 97 0.36 -9.22 13.45
C ARG A 97 -0.90 -8.71 12.74
N VAL A 98 -0.79 -7.63 11.95
CA VAL A 98 -1.94 -7.09 11.20
C VAL A 98 -2.38 -8.09 10.14
N VAL A 99 -1.46 -8.58 9.31
CA VAL A 99 -1.76 -9.57 8.25
C VAL A 99 -2.38 -10.85 8.83
N ALA A 100 -1.90 -11.32 9.98
CA ALA A 100 -2.42 -12.51 10.65
C ALA A 100 -3.87 -12.33 11.14
N GLN A 101 -4.25 -11.12 11.58
CA GLN A 101 -5.59 -10.81 12.10
C GLN A 101 -6.63 -10.54 11.01
N GLU A 102 -6.20 -10.23 9.78
CA GLU A 102 -7.11 -9.91 8.69
C GLU A 102 -7.73 -11.14 8.04
N GLU A 103 -9.03 -11.08 7.73
CA GLU A 103 -9.70 -12.09 6.93
C GLU A 103 -9.30 -11.91 5.46
N LEU A 104 -8.37 -12.75 4.99
CA LEU A 104 -7.83 -12.69 3.63
C LEU A 104 -8.68 -13.56 2.71
N SER A 105 -8.85 -13.11 1.46
CA SER A 105 -9.30 -14.03 0.40
C SER A 105 -8.30 -15.19 0.25
N PRO A 106 -8.75 -16.39 -0.17
CA PRO A 106 -7.86 -17.54 -0.36
C PRO A 106 -6.64 -17.21 -1.23
N ALA A 107 -6.84 -16.49 -2.34
CA ALA A 107 -5.76 -16.09 -3.22
C ALA A 107 -4.75 -15.13 -2.55
N MET A 108 -5.22 -14.15 -1.77
CA MET A 108 -4.32 -13.24 -1.04
C MET A 108 -3.54 -14.00 0.04
N TYR A 109 -4.20 -14.91 0.74
CA TYR A 109 -3.58 -15.78 1.74
C TYR A 109 -2.44 -16.59 1.12
N ASP A 110 -2.72 -17.34 0.05
CA ASP A 110 -1.75 -18.20 -0.62
C ASP A 110 -0.54 -17.41 -1.10
N PHE A 111 -0.76 -16.24 -1.72
CA PHE A 111 0.34 -15.41 -2.22
C PHE A 111 1.19 -14.79 -1.11
N ILE A 112 0.56 -14.26 -0.06
CA ILE A 112 1.29 -13.72 1.09
C ILE A 112 2.11 -14.83 1.75
N ASN A 113 1.52 -15.99 1.97
CA ASN A 113 2.19 -17.10 2.63
C ASN A 113 3.33 -17.68 1.77
N TYR A 114 3.10 -17.84 0.46
CA TYR A 114 4.13 -18.25 -0.50
C TYR A 114 5.31 -17.28 -0.53
N HIS A 115 5.06 -15.98 -0.67
CA HIS A 115 6.11 -14.96 -0.74
C HIS A 115 6.83 -14.71 0.58
N SER A 116 6.26 -15.17 1.70
CA SER A 116 6.86 -15.09 3.04
C SER A 116 7.38 -16.42 3.56
N HIS A 117 7.43 -17.46 2.71
CA HIS A 117 7.94 -18.79 3.06
C HIS A 117 7.22 -19.43 4.27
N GLY A 118 5.89 -19.37 4.32
CA GLY A 118 5.10 -20.02 5.36
C GLY A 118 4.93 -19.18 6.64
N ARG A 119 5.41 -17.93 6.65
CA ARG A 119 5.38 -17.09 7.85
C ARG A 119 3.97 -16.76 8.32
N LEU A 120 3.02 -16.57 7.40
CA LEU A 120 1.65 -16.26 7.78
C LEU A 120 1.02 -17.41 8.58
N ASP A 121 1.27 -18.66 8.18
CA ASP A 121 0.82 -19.84 8.94
C ASP A 121 1.40 -19.84 10.35
N ALA A 122 2.70 -19.53 10.48
CA ALA A 122 3.39 -19.49 11.76
C ALA A 122 2.83 -18.43 12.72
N GLU A 123 2.38 -17.29 12.20
CA GLU A 123 1.79 -16.19 13.00
C GLU A 123 0.32 -16.45 13.39
N ARG A 124 -0.36 -17.39 12.72
CA ARG A 124 -1.77 -17.76 12.98
C ARG A 124 -1.92 -19.04 13.81
N SER A 125 -0.81 -19.74 14.07
CA SER A 125 -0.76 -20.96 14.89
C SER A 125 -0.75 -20.63 16.38
#